data_AF-A0A6J4VDZ8-F1
#
_entry.id   AF-A0A6J4VDZ8-F1
#
_cell.length_a   1.000
_cell.length_b   1.000
_cell.length_c   1.000
_cell.angle_alpha   90.00
_cell.angle_beta   90.00
_cell.angle_gamma   90.00
#
_symmetry.space_group_name_H-M   'P 1'
#
loop_
_entity.id
_entity.type
_entity.pdbx_description
1 polymer ?
#
loop_
_entity_poly.entity_id
_entity_poly.type
_entity_poly.pdbx_seq_one_letter_code
_entity_poly.pdbx_strand_id
1 'polypeptide(L)'
;MASLKNPLLKRYWITFASPPPRGRDGFILSGPLDRLCGVTAYTLDDALYLIREQLCLGRKLPPIQKVIEDVDVASVDSGHIRPNMGEPFWRGVWWPPIDWQGYQRLRYHEPEP
;
A
#
# COMPACT_ATOMS: atom_id res chain seq x y z
N MET A 1 15.92 -10.82 -19.26
CA MET A 1 15.82 -9.92 -18.08
C MET A 1 15.40 -10.76 -16.89
N ALA A 2 16.32 -10.99 -15.94
CA ALA A 2 16.02 -11.79 -14.75
C ALA A 2 14.94 -11.05 -13.91
N SER A 3 13.92 -11.79 -13.47
CA SER A 3 12.82 -11.26 -12.68
C SER A 3 13.38 -10.67 -11.38
N LEU A 4 13.15 -9.37 -11.13
CA LEU A 4 13.40 -8.66 -9.88
C LEU A 4 12.43 -9.13 -8.76
N LYS A 5 12.25 -10.44 -8.61
CA LYS A 5 11.46 -11.02 -7.53
C LYS A 5 12.42 -11.34 -6.41
N ASN A 6 12.45 -10.49 -5.39
CA ASN A 6 13.00 -10.91 -4.11
C ASN A 6 12.06 -12.00 -3.56
N PRO A 7 12.51 -13.26 -3.39
CA PRO A 7 11.65 -14.37 -2.98
C PRO A 7 11.08 -14.19 -1.56
N LEU A 8 11.59 -13.23 -0.79
CA LEU A 8 11.11 -12.91 0.54
C LEU A 8 9.94 -11.90 0.55
N LEU A 9 9.69 -11.20 -0.57
CA LEU A 9 8.61 -10.23 -0.65
C LEU A 9 7.30 -10.91 -1.02
N LYS A 10 6.28 -10.68 -0.19
CA LYS A 10 4.89 -11.08 -0.44
C LYS A 10 4.04 -9.88 -0.80
N ARG A 11 2.97 -10.13 -1.55
CA ARG A 11 1.95 -9.12 -1.90
C ARG A 11 0.74 -9.30 -1.02
N TYR A 12 0.44 -8.29 -0.21
CA TYR A 12 -0.70 -8.27 0.69
C TYR A 12 -1.82 -7.41 0.10
N TRP A 13 -3.04 -7.94 0.14
CA TRP A 13 -4.26 -7.18 -0.09
C TRP A 13 -5.03 -7.09 1.22
N ILE A 14 -5.10 -5.88 1.78
CA ILE A 14 -5.64 -5.64 3.11
C ILE A 14 -6.91 -4.81 2.99
N THR A 15 -7.97 -5.26 3.64
CA THR A 15 -9.24 -4.54 3.78
C THR A 15 -9.41 -4.12 5.23
N PHE A 16 -9.70 -2.85 5.47
CA PHE A 16 -10.00 -2.31 6.79
C PHE A 16 -11.51 -2.16 7.03
N ALA A 17 -11.93 -2.24 8.30
CA ALA A 17 -13.34 -2.08 8.68
C ALA A 17 -13.86 -0.65 8.41
N SER A 18 -12.97 0.34 8.49
CA SER A 18 -13.19 1.73 8.12
C SER A 18 -12.01 2.28 7.34
N PRO A 19 -12.16 3.40 6.60
CA PRO A 19 -11.06 3.97 5.83
C PRO A 19 -9.90 4.37 6.75
N PRO A 20 -8.64 4.02 6.43
CA PRO A 20 -7.48 4.50 7.17
C PRO A 20 -7.40 6.04 7.12
N PRO A 21 -6.92 6.68 8.18
CA PRO A 21 -6.83 8.13 8.25
C PRO A 21 -5.75 8.64 7.29
N ARG A 22 -6.13 9.02 6.06
CA ARG A 22 -5.20 9.47 5.01
C ARG A 22 -4.62 10.85 5.31
N GLY A 23 -3.35 11.07 4.98
CA GLY A 23 -2.72 12.39 5.03
C GLY A 23 -3.41 13.42 4.13
N ARG A 24 -3.20 14.73 4.37
CA ARG A 24 -3.78 15.83 3.55
C ARG A 24 -3.43 15.74 2.06
N ASP A 25 -2.33 15.07 1.73
CA ASP A 25 -1.80 14.95 0.36
C ASP A 25 -2.22 13.62 -0.31
N GLY A 26 -2.95 12.76 0.40
CA GLY A 26 -3.39 11.47 -0.13
C GLY A 26 -4.54 11.62 -1.12
N PHE A 27 -4.53 10.82 -2.20
CA PHE A 27 -5.67 10.70 -3.09
C PHE A 27 -6.95 10.40 -2.28
N ILE A 28 -7.96 11.27 -2.42
CA ILE A 28 -9.29 11.05 -1.83
C ILE A 28 -9.99 10.01 -2.68
N LEU A 29 -9.83 8.74 -2.30
CA LEU A 29 -10.74 7.70 -2.75
C LEU A 29 -12.03 7.83 -1.95
N SER A 30 -13.17 7.74 -2.63
CA SER A 30 -14.48 7.68 -1.98
C SER A 30 -15.12 6.32 -2.26
N GLY A 31 -15.87 5.81 -1.28
CA GLY A 31 -16.59 4.55 -1.41
C GLY A 31 -15.69 3.33 -1.18
N PRO A 32 -16.08 2.13 -1.64
CA PRO A 32 -15.50 0.85 -1.19
C PRO A 32 -13.97 0.70 -1.35
N LEU A 33 -13.35 1.47 -2.24
CA LEU A 33 -11.91 1.43 -2.51
C LEU A 33 -11.07 2.16 -1.45
N ASP A 34 -11.68 3.02 -0.65
CA ASP A 34 -10.98 3.82 0.35
C ASP A 34 -10.43 3.00 1.53
N ARG A 35 -10.98 1.79 1.74
CA ARG A 35 -10.60 0.82 2.78
C ARG A 35 -9.58 -0.22 2.32
N LEU A 36 -9.23 -0.23 1.03
CA LEU A 36 -8.37 -1.24 0.43
C LEU A 36 -6.94 -0.72 0.36
N CYS A 37 -5.99 -1.57 0.74
CA CYS A 37 -4.56 -1.30 0.63
C CYS A 37 -3.84 -2.49 -0.02
N GLY A 38 -3.07 -2.18 -1.06
CA GLY A 38 -2.15 -3.10 -1.70
C GLY A 38 -0.73 -2.77 -1.28
N VAL A 39 -0.03 -3.75 -0.71
CA VAL A 39 1.32 -3.57 -0.16
C VAL A 39 2.19 -4.74 -0.53
N THR A 40 3.45 -4.47 -0.83
CA THR A 40 4.48 -5.50 -0.96
C THR A 40 5.45 -5.35 0.20
N ALA A 41 5.64 -6.43 0.96
CA ALA A 41 6.35 -6.40 2.24
C ALA A 41 6.91 -7.78 2.59
N TYR A 42 7.79 -7.85 3.59
CA TYR A 42 8.35 -9.12 4.06
C TYR A 42 7.36 -9.92 4.90
N THR A 43 6.62 -9.24 5.78
CA THR A 43 5.63 -9.82 6.70
C THR A 43 4.36 -8.98 6.73
N LEU A 44 3.29 -9.50 7.35
CA LEU A 44 2.09 -8.71 7.57
C LEU A 44 2.38 -7.50 8.46
N ASP A 45 3.18 -7.66 9.52
CA ASP A 45 3.57 -6.54 10.40
C ASP A 45 4.34 -5.46 9.63
N ASP A 46 5.24 -5.86 8.73
CA ASP A 46 5.94 -4.96 7.83
C ASP A 46 4.96 -4.23 6.89
N ALA A 47 3.97 -4.94 6.34
CA ALA A 47 2.94 -4.32 5.52
C ALA A 47 2.11 -3.29 6.29
N LEU A 48 1.72 -3.60 7.53
CA LEU A 48 0.97 -2.70 8.40
C LEU A 48 1.81 -1.48 8.80
N TYR A 49 3.08 -1.69 9.12
CA TYR A 49 4.03 -0.59 9.37
C TYR A 49 4.10 0.35 8.16
N LEU A 50 4.28 -0.20 6.95
CA LEU A 50 4.31 0.60 5.72
C LEU A 50 3.01 1.38 5.50
N ILE A 51 1.83 0.77 5.67
CA ILE A 51 0.55 1.50 5.56
C ILE A 51 0.48 2.64 6.57
N ARG A 52 0.91 2.40 7.82
CA ARG A 52 0.88 3.39 8.88
C ARG A 52 1.77 4.59 8.55
N GLU A 53 3.01 4.33 8.16
CA GLU A 53 3.97 5.39 7.84
C GLU A 53 3.60 6.12 6.55
N GLN A 54 3.29 5.37 5.49
CA GLN A 54 3.15 5.90 4.13
C GLN A 54 1.78 6.53 3.86
N LEU A 55 0.70 5.95 4.38
CA LEU A 55 -0.66 6.43 4.12
C LEU A 55 -1.25 7.19 5.29
N CYS A 56 -0.94 6.78 6.51
CA CYS A 56 -1.58 7.30 7.71
C CYS A 56 -0.81 8.43 8.40
N LEU A 57 0.40 8.75 7.94
CA LEU A 57 1.32 9.71 8.57
C LEU A 57 1.56 9.35 10.05
N GLY A 58 1.84 8.08 10.32
CA GLY A 58 2.10 7.56 11.68
C GLY A 58 0.84 7.36 12.54
N ARG A 59 -0.36 7.75 12.07
CA ARG A 59 -1.60 7.59 12.83
C ARG A 59 -2.04 6.13 12.91
N LYS A 60 -2.80 5.81 13.97
CA LYS A 60 -3.29 4.45 14.24
C LYS A 60 -4.11 3.90 13.05
N LEU A 61 -3.82 2.66 12.69
CA LEU A 61 -4.60 1.94 11.67
C LEU A 61 -5.99 1.56 12.20
N PRO A 62 -7.02 1.55 11.33
CA PRO A 62 -8.30 0.95 11.67
C PRO A 62 -8.19 -0.56 11.92
N PRO A 63 -9.23 -1.18 12.50
CA PRO A 63 -9.31 -2.64 12.57
C PRO A 63 -9.23 -3.27 11.18
N ILE A 64 -8.41 -4.31 11.06
CA ILE A 64 -8.29 -5.11 9.84
C ILE A 64 -9.55 -5.97 9.74
N GLN A 65 -10.20 -5.93 8.57
CA GLN A 65 -11.34 -6.77 8.25
C GLN A 65 -10.92 -8.05 7.53
N LYS A 66 -9.95 -7.95 6.61
CA LYS A 66 -9.47 -9.09 5.80
C LYS A 66 -8.04 -8.86 5.35
N VAL A 67 -7.28 -9.96 5.28
CA VAL A 67 -5.95 -10.01 4.66
C VAL A 67 -5.93 -11.14 3.64
N ILE A 68 -5.38 -10.87 2.46
CA ILE A 68 -5.03 -11.90 1.47
C ILE A 68 -3.52 -11.80 1.25
N GLU A 69 -2.80 -12.86 1.61
CA GLU A 69 -1.37 -13.00 1.32
C GLU A 69 -1.16 -13.51 -0.11
N ASP A 70 0.00 -13.17 -0.68
CA ASP A 70 0.41 -13.54 -2.03
C ASP A 70 -0.66 -13.29 -3.10
N VAL A 71 -1.36 -12.15 -2.97
CA VAL A 71 -2.41 -11.76 -3.90
C VAL A 71 -1.88 -11.75 -5.32
N ASP A 72 -2.62 -12.41 -6.22
CA ASP A 72 -2.36 -12.27 -7.64
C ASP A 72 -2.84 -10.91 -8.11
N VAL A 73 -1.89 -10.04 -8.50
CA VAL A 73 -2.21 -8.70 -9.01
C VAL A 73 -3.12 -8.77 -10.23
N ALA A 74 -3.07 -9.85 -11.02
CA ALA A 74 -3.98 -10.04 -12.14
C ALA A 74 -5.44 -10.24 -11.72
N SER A 75 -5.70 -10.69 -10.48
CA SER A 75 -7.06 -10.84 -9.93
C SER A 75 -7.64 -9.57 -9.34
N VAL A 76 -6.85 -8.49 -9.27
CA VAL A 76 -7.30 -7.19 -8.74
C VAL A 76 -8.11 -6.46 -9.81
N ASP A 77 -9.08 -5.63 -9.37
CA ASP A 77 -9.99 -4.90 -10.25
C ASP A 77 -9.29 -4.23 -11.44
N SER A 78 -9.75 -4.58 -12.64
CA SER A 78 -9.16 -4.16 -13.90
C SER A 78 -9.57 -2.77 -14.35
N GLY A 79 -10.68 -2.25 -13.83
CA GLY A 79 -11.23 -0.96 -14.26
C GLY A 79 -10.58 0.23 -13.56
N HIS A 80 -10.33 0.12 -12.26
CA HIS A 80 -9.88 1.23 -11.42
C HIS A 80 -8.52 0.96 -10.77
N ILE A 81 -8.30 -0.24 -10.22
CA ILE A 81 -7.09 -0.49 -9.43
C ILE A 81 -5.88 -0.77 -10.33
N ARG A 82 -5.94 -1.80 -11.18
CA ARG A 82 -4.80 -2.16 -12.06
C ARG A 82 -4.26 -1.00 -12.91
N PRO A 83 -5.07 -0.10 -13.50
CA PRO A 83 -4.53 1.02 -14.27
C PRO A 83 -3.96 2.16 -13.41
N ASN A 84 -4.32 2.26 -12.12
CA ASN A 84 -3.93 3.37 -11.25
C ASN A 84 -3.05 2.93 -10.06
N MET A 85 -2.61 1.68 -10.00
CA MET A 85 -1.73 1.19 -8.95
C MET A 85 -0.25 1.51 -9.25
N GLY A 86 0.55 1.62 -8.19
CA GLY A 86 2.00 1.64 -8.29
C GLY A 86 2.60 0.28 -8.59
N GLU A 87 3.92 0.18 -8.49
CA GLU A 87 4.66 -1.06 -8.78
C GLU A 87 4.54 -2.09 -7.65
N PRO A 88 3.89 -3.26 -7.87
CA PRO A 88 3.64 -4.24 -6.82
C PRO A 88 4.84 -5.17 -6.54
N PHE A 89 5.99 -4.94 -7.17
CA PHE A 89 7.19 -5.77 -7.00
C PHE A 89 8.19 -5.18 -6.01
N TRP A 90 8.08 -3.89 -5.70
CA TRP A 90 8.94 -3.19 -4.75
C TRP A 90 8.30 -3.16 -3.37
N ARG A 91 9.12 -3.27 -2.31
CA ARG A 91 8.62 -3.09 -0.94
C ARG A 91 8.00 -1.70 -0.78
N GLY A 92 6.73 -1.63 -0.38
CA GLY A 92 5.98 -0.40 -0.26
C GLY A 92 4.50 -0.57 -0.57
N VAL A 93 3.75 0.50 -0.36
CA VAL A 93 2.34 0.59 -0.73
C VAL A 93 2.24 0.86 -2.24
N TRP A 94 1.48 0.03 -2.95
CA TRP A 94 1.17 0.21 -4.38
C TRP A 94 -0.31 0.51 -4.64
N TRP A 95 -1.18 0.33 -3.65
CA TRP A 95 -2.56 0.83 -3.68
C TRP A 95 -2.97 1.33 -2.29
N PRO A 96 -3.66 2.49 -2.17
CA PRO A 96 -3.95 3.48 -3.21
C PRO A 96 -2.69 4.05 -3.88
N PRO A 97 -2.79 4.67 -5.08
CA PRO A 97 -1.69 5.45 -5.60
C PRO A 97 -1.35 6.55 -4.60
N ILE A 98 -0.10 6.55 -4.15
CA ILE A 98 0.49 7.71 -3.50
C ILE A 98 0.86 8.67 -4.63
N ASP A 99 0.62 9.96 -4.45
CA ASP A 99 1.04 10.97 -5.42
C ASP A 99 2.58 10.96 -5.56
N TRP A 100 3.12 11.55 -6.63
CA TRP A 100 4.57 11.56 -6.86
C TRP A 100 5.34 12.27 -5.74
N GLN A 101 4.75 13.30 -5.11
CA GLN A 101 5.36 13.97 -3.96
C GLN A 101 5.44 13.06 -2.73
N GLY A 102 4.37 12.30 -2.42
CA GLY A 102 4.41 11.29 -1.38
C GLY A 102 5.40 10.15 -1.70
N TYR A 103 5.49 9.72 -2.96
CA TYR A 103 6.50 8.74 -3.39
C TYR A 103 7.93 9.26 -3.18
N GLN A 104 8.22 10.53 -3.51
CA GLN A 104 9.52 11.15 -3.27
C GLN A 104 9.84 11.26 -1.77
N ARG A 105 8.88 11.66 -0.92
CA ARG A 105 9.10 11.70 0.53
C ARG A 105 9.46 10.33 1.11
N LEU A 106 8.84 9.25 0.61
CA LEU A 106 9.07 7.90 1.11
C LEU A 106 10.37 7.26 0.60
N ARG A 107 10.85 7.68 -0.56
CA ARG A 107 12.09 7.16 -1.18
C ARG A 107 13.34 7.93 -0.76
N TYR A 108 13.19 9.20 -0.37
CA TYR A 108 14.33 10.11 -0.15
C TYR A 108 14.40 10.75 1.24
N HIS A 109 13.44 10.55 2.14
CA HIS A 109 13.69 10.83 3.57
C HIS A 109 14.46 9.66 4.19
N GLU A 110 15.79 9.76 4.20
CA GLU A 110 16.52 9.34 5.40
C GLU A 110 15.93 10.08 6.62
N PRO A 111 15.87 9.44 7.80
CA PRO A 111 15.52 10.17 9.00
C PRO A 111 16.56 11.29 9.17
N GLU A 112 16.13 12.55 9.12
CA GLU A 112 16.98 13.66 9.55
C GLU A 112 17.40 13.41 11.01
N PRO A 113 18.66 13.72 11.36
CA PRO A 113 19.27 13.36 12.65
C PRO A 113 18.60 13.97 13.88
#